data_AF-A0AAF0MME9-F1
#
_entry.id   AF-A0AAF0MME9-F1
#
_cell.length_a   1.000
_cell.length_b   1.000
_cell.length_c   1.000
_cell.angle_alpha   90.00
_cell.angle_beta   90.00
_cell.angle_gamma   90.00
#
_symmetry.space_group_name_H-M   'P 1'
#
loop_
_entity.id
_entity.type
_entity.pdbx_description
1 polymer ?
#
loop_
_entity_poly.entity_id
_entity_poly.type
_entity_poly.pdbx_seq_one_letter_code
_entity_poly.pdbx_strand_id
1 'polypeptide(L)'
;MSLTRIRASLSRALRREHGATDPILVIAAIAVSLVLLVGGSFAVAGMIANGKDLNAKGDLDKVATAEAAWAGNPKVTTVQNSYVPYLSGSTATALAYNLAATGGFVSGTALEKADVGFTPTDGGRLAVVTDSGYSAWAAVSKSSTGAIFIRTSTSSKVGQLTGAAGNYTLPSGVTLPTGISLTGLNGALTTATGF
;
A
#
# COMPACT_ATOMS: atom_id res chain seq x y z
N MET A 1 53.30 -72.35 9.30
CA MET A 1 53.11 -70.89 9.12
C MET A 1 51.62 -70.61 8.99
N SER A 2 51.10 -69.69 9.80
CA SER A 2 49.71 -69.66 10.29
C SER A 2 48.78 -68.77 9.44
N LEU A 3 47.64 -69.34 9.01
CA LEU A 3 46.54 -68.70 8.26
C LEU A 3 45.70 -67.71 9.11
N THR A 4 46.07 -67.47 10.36
CA THR A 4 45.27 -66.67 11.31
C THR A 4 45.52 -65.15 11.18
N ARG A 5 46.60 -64.71 10.52
CA ARG A 5 46.95 -63.29 10.40
C ARG A 5 46.24 -62.54 9.27
N ILE A 6 45.63 -63.23 8.30
CA ILE A 6 44.98 -62.59 7.14
C ILE A 6 43.57 -62.08 7.51
N ARG A 7 42.86 -62.71 8.46
CA ARG A 7 41.52 -62.28 8.88
C ARG A 7 41.47 -61.02 9.75
N ALA A 8 42.56 -60.68 10.44
CA ALA A 8 42.61 -59.49 11.30
C ALA A 8 42.90 -58.18 10.54
N SER A 9 43.45 -58.27 9.32
CA SER A 9 43.75 -57.10 8.49
C SER A 9 42.55 -56.62 7.68
N LEU A 10 41.60 -57.51 7.33
CA LEU A 10 40.41 -57.15 6.56
C LEU A 10 39.28 -56.55 7.41
N SER A 11 39.22 -56.84 8.70
CA SER A 11 38.21 -56.25 9.60
C SER A 11 38.55 -54.81 10.05
N ARG A 12 39.80 -54.37 9.86
CA ARG A 12 40.25 -53.01 10.20
C ARG A 12 40.04 -52.00 9.09
N ALA A 13 39.96 -52.44 7.84
CA ALA A 13 39.64 -51.56 6.70
C ALA A 13 38.15 -51.18 6.65
N LEU A 14 37.26 -52.05 7.17
CA LEU A 14 35.82 -51.83 7.26
C LEU A 14 35.39 -51.03 8.51
N ARG A 15 36.33 -50.66 9.38
CA ARG A 15 36.13 -49.75 10.52
C ARG A 15 36.91 -48.45 10.34
N ARG A 16 37.13 -48.02 9.10
CA ARG A 16 37.41 -46.61 8.84
C ARG A 16 36.09 -45.87 8.95
N GLU A 17 35.91 -45.33 10.13
CA GLU A 17 34.90 -44.37 10.52
C GLU A 17 34.33 -43.57 9.34
N HIS A 18 33.15 -43.98 8.88
CA HIS A 18 32.20 -43.08 8.22
C HIS A 18 31.45 -42.25 9.29
N GLY A 19 32.19 -41.74 10.28
CA GLY A 19 31.81 -40.51 11.00
C GLY A 19 32.14 -39.26 10.18
N ALA A 20 32.59 -39.45 8.95
CA ALA A 20 32.79 -38.44 7.93
C ALA A 20 31.44 -37.93 7.45
N THR A 21 31.04 -36.77 7.95
CA THR A 21 30.33 -35.76 7.15
C THR A 21 30.94 -35.76 5.75
N ASP A 22 30.28 -36.40 4.80
CA ASP A 22 30.73 -36.45 3.41
C ASP A 22 30.80 -35.00 2.92
N PRO A 23 31.99 -34.44 2.61
CA PRO A 23 32.14 -33.01 2.34
C PRO A 23 31.23 -32.54 1.21
N ILE A 24 30.92 -33.44 0.27
CA ILE A 24 30.00 -33.19 -0.84
C ILE A 24 28.56 -33.01 -0.34
N LEU A 25 28.10 -33.83 0.61
CA LEU A 25 26.76 -33.70 1.21
C LEU A 25 26.63 -32.40 2.00
N VAL A 26 27.69 -31.99 2.70
CA VAL A 26 27.72 -30.71 3.43
C VAL A 26 27.63 -29.53 2.46
N ILE A 27 28.41 -29.53 1.39
CA ILE A 27 28.39 -28.46 0.37
C ILE A 27 27.02 -28.42 -0.33
N ALA A 28 26.45 -29.57 -0.69
CA ALA A 28 25.12 -29.64 -1.29
C ALA A 28 24.03 -29.10 -0.37
N ALA A 29 24.05 -29.47 0.92
CA ALA A 29 23.10 -28.94 1.90
C ALA A 29 23.22 -27.41 2.06
N ILE A 30 24.45 -26.88 2.15
CA ILE A 30 24.69 -25.43 2.20
C ILE A 30 24.15 -24.74 0.95
N ALA A 31 24.42 -25.28 -0.23
CA ALA A 31 23.95 -24.71 -1.50
C ALA A 31 22.41 -24.69 -1.56
N VAL A 32 21.74 -25.78 -1.18
CA VAL A 32 20.28 -25.85 -1.13
C VAL A 32 19.71 -24.86 -0.12
N SER A 33 20.29 -24.76 1.07
CA SER A 33 19.87 -23.78 2.08
C SER A 33 20.00 -22.35 1.58
N LEU A 34 21.07 -22.01 0.86
CA LEU A 34 21.25 -20.68 0.27
C LEU A 34 20.20 -20.41 -0.81
N VAL A 35 19.93 -21.37 -1.69
CA VAL A 35 18.89 -21.23 -2.73
C VAL A 35 17.51 -21.03 -2.11
N LEU A 36 17.15 -21.83 -1.09
CA LEU A 36 15.88 -21.69 -0.38
C LEU A 36 15.78 -20.38 0.39
N LEU A 37 16.88 -19.91 0.99
CA LEU A 37 16.92 -18.64 1.68
C LEU A 37 16.70 -17.47 0.72
N VAL A 38 17.41 -17.48 -0.42
CA VAL A 38 17.29 -16.44 -1.45
C VAL A 38 15.91 -16.47 -2.08
N GLY A 39 15.42 -17.64 -2.51
CA GLY A 39 14.09 -17.80 -3.09
C GLY A 39 12.95 -17.44 -2.12
N GLY A 40 13.06 -17.86 -0.86
CA GLY A 40 12.11 -17.51 0.20
C GLY A 40 12.06 -16.02 0.49
N SER A 41 13.21 -15.33 0.47
CA SER A 41 13.28 -13.89 0.70
C SER A 41 12.56 -13.08 -0.38
N PHE A 42 12.68 -13.48 -1.65
CA PHE A 42 11.95 -12.84 -2.75
C PHE A 42 10.43 -13.05 -2.65
N ALA A 43 10.00 -14.26 -2.30
CA ALA A 43 8.58 -14.57 -2.12
C ALA A 43 7.96 -13.75 -0.97
N VAL A 44 8.65 -13.67 0.18
CA VAL A 44 8.20 -12.87 1.32
C VAL A 44 8.16 -11.38 0.97
N ALA A 45 9.17 -10.86 0.26
CA ALA A 45 9.17 -9.47 -0.18
C ALA A 45 7.99 -9.14 -1.10
N GLY A 46 7.66 -10.02 -2.05
CA GLY A 46 6.49 -9.87 -2.92
C GLY A 46 5.17 -9.88 -2.14
N MET A 47 5.04 -10.79 -1.16
CA MET A 47 3.87 -10.85 -0.29
C MET A 47 3.70 -9.57 0.55
N ILE A 48 4.79 -9.04 1.11
CA ILE A 48 4.77 -7.79 1.88
C ILE A 48 4.36 -6.61 0.98
N ALA A 49 4.90 -6.53 -0.23
CA ALA A 49 4.53 -5.48 -1.20
C ALA A 49 3.03 -5.53 -1.52
N ASN A 50 2.50 -6.73 -1.79
CA ASN A 50 1.07 -6.92 -2.03
C ASN A 50 0.22 -6.51 -0.81
N GLY A 51 0.67 -6.83 0.41
CA GLY A 51 0.00 -6.42 1.65
C GLY A 51 -0.07 -4.90 1.80
N LYS A 52 1.01 -4.19 1.49
CA LYS A 52 1.06 -2.71 1.50
C LYS A 52 0.08 -2.11 0.49
N ASP A 53 -0.01 -2.70 -0.70
CA ASP A 53 -0.95 -2.25 -1.73
C ASP A 53 -2.41 -2.53 -1.34
N LEU A 54 -2.69 -3.69 -0.72
CA LEU A 54 -4.02 -4.00 -0.20
C LEU A 54 -4.44 -3.04 0.92
N ASN A 55 -3.53 -2.68 1.83
CA ASN A 55 -3.81 -1.70 2.86
C ASN A 55 -4.16 -0.32 2.27
N ALA A 56 -3.40 0.12 1.26
CA ALA A 56 -3.69 1.38 0.56
C ALA A 56 -5.06 1.38 -0.12
N LYS A 57 -5.47 0.24 -0.72
CA LYS A 57 -6.84 0.08 -1.26
C LYS A 57 -7.89 0.08 -0.15
N GLY A 58 -7.64 -0.59 0.97
CA GLY A 58 -8.51 -0.60 2.13
C GLY A 58 -8.72 0.79 2.74
N ASP A 59 -7.72 1.68 2.67
CA ASP A 59 -7.89 3.08 3.08
C ASP A 59 -8.90 3.83 2.21
N LEU A 60 -9.00 3.49 0.92
CA LEU A 60 -10.03 4.05 0.03
C LEU A 60 -11.44 3.55 0.38
N ASP A 61 -11.57 2.33 0.88
CA ASP A 61 -12.84 1.83 1.42
C ASP A 61 -13.23 2.59 2.70
N LYS A 62 -12.28 2.80 3.62
CA LYS A 62 -12.51 3.59 4.84
C LYS A 62 -12.92 5.03 4.52
N VAL A 63 -12.26 5.68 3.56
CA VAL A 63 -12.65 7.01 3.09
C VAL A 63 -14.08 7.00 2.55
N ALA A 64 -14.44 6.03 1.70
CA ALA A 64 -15.80 5.94 1.18
C ALA A 64 -16.84 5.80 2.30
N THR A 65 -16.54 5.02 3.34
CA THR A 65 -17.39 4.91 4.53
C THR A 65 -17.45 6.22 5.33
N ALA A 66 -16.32 6.87 5.56
CA ALA A 66 -16.24 8.13 6.30
C ALA A 66 -16.99 9.27 5.58
N GLU A 67 -16.85 9.37 4.25
CA GLU A 67 -17.58 10.34 3.43
C GLU A 67 -19.09 10.07 3.44
N ALA A 68 -19.51 8.79 3.40
CA ALA A 68 -20.93 8.44 3.53
C ALA A 68 -21.49 8.81 4.91
N ALA A 69 -20.72 8.58 5.98
CA ALA A 69 -21.10 8.97 7.32
C ALA A 69 -21.15 10.50 7.49
N TRP A 70 -20.18 11.21 6.91
CA TRP A 70 -20.12 12.67 6.94
C TRP A 70 -21.33 13.29 6.20
N ALA A 71 -21.62 12.83 4.99
CA ALA A 71 -22.76 13.30 4.21
C ALA A 71 -24.11 13.06 4.92
N GLY A 72 -24.21 12.01 5.72
CA GLY A 72 -25.39 11.69 6.54
C GLY A 72 -25.45 12.42 7.89
N ASN A 73 -24.43 13.19 8.26
CA ASN A 73 -24.36 13.81 9.59
C ASN A 73 -25.32 15.01 9.68
N PRO A 74 -26.28 15.02 10.62
CA PRO A 74 -27.22 16.14 10.79
C PRO A 74 -26.56 17.46 11.20
N LYS A 75 -25.29 17.44 11.63
CA LYS A 75 -24.48 18.64 11.90
C LYS A 75 -23.96 19.32 10.63
N VAL A 76 -24.07 18.66 9.47
CA VAL A 76 -23.82 19.25 8.16
C VAL A 76 -25.03 20.12 7.79
N THR A 77 -24.99 21.39 8.21
CA THR A 77 -26.13 22.32 8.09
C THR A 77 -26.07 23.21 6.85
N THR A 78 -25.06 23.05 5.98
CA THR A 78 -24.92 23.80 4.71
C THR A 78 -24.51 22.87 3.57
N VAL A 79 -24.98 23.18 2.35
CA VAL A 79 -24.71 22.39 1.12
C VAL A 79 -23.22 22.27 0.81
N GLN A 80 -22.39 23.21 1.30
CA GLN A 80 -20.93 23.22 1.08
C GLN A 80 -20.16 22.17 1.89
N ASN A 81 -20.84 21.29 2.63
CA ASN A 81 -20.21 20.31 3.52
C ASN A 81 -20.63 18.86 3.21
N SER A 82 -21.19 18.54 2.04
CA SER A 82 -21.60 17.15 1.73
C SER A 82 -20.41 16.18 1.67
N TYR A 83 -19.28 16.63 1.12
CA TYR A 83 -18.00 15.90 1.15
C TYR A 83 -16.87 16.83 1.55
N VAL A 84 -15.77 16.29 2.09
CA VAL A 84 -14.71 17.12 2.67
C VAL A 84 -13.33 16.83 2.08
N PRO A 85 -12.55 17.87 1.74
CA PRO A 85 -11.18 17.66 1.32
C PRO A 85 -10.34 17.16 2.50
N TYR A 86 -9.46 16.20 2.24
CA TYR A 86 -8.64 15.57 3.26
C TYR A 86 -7.22 15.36 2.74
N LEU A 87 -6.24 15.51 3.63
CA LEU A 87 -4.86 15.15 3.34
C LEU A 87 -4.21 14.56 4.60
N SER A 88 -3.76 13.32 4.51
CA SER A 88 -3.12 12.61 5.61
C SER A 88 -1.87 13.36 6.10
N GLY A 89 -1.80 13.60 7.42
CA GLY A 89 -0.69 14.33 8.03
C GLY A 89 -0.67 15.83 7.73
N SER A 90 -1.73 16.38 7.13
CA SER A 90 -1.85 17.82 6.93
C SER A 90 -2.00 18.55 8.26
N THR A 91 -1.27 19.65 8.40
CA THR A 91 -1.43 20.60 9.52
C THR A 91 -2.28 21.81 9.13
N ALA A 92 -2.88 21.81 7.93
CA ALA A 92 -3.67 22.91 7.45
C ALA A 92 -4.98 23.05 8.26
N THR A 93 -5.21 24.23 8.80
CA THR A 93 -6.46 24.56 9.52
C THR A 93 -7.67 24.62 8.59
N ALA A 94 -7.44 24.82 7.29
CA ALA A 94 -8.45 24.73 6.25
C ALA A 94 -7.84 24.21 4.94
N LEU A 95 -8.45 23.19 4.32
CA LEU A 95 -8.14 22.72 2.97
C LEU A 95 -9.23 23.15 2.00
N ALA A 96 -8.82 23.68 0.86
CA ALA A 96 -9.68 23.90 -0.29
C ALA A 96 -9.97 22.58 -1.02
N TYR A 97 -10.95 22.60 -1.93
CA TYR A 97 -11.35 21.44 -2.73
C TYR A 97 -10.18 20.80 -3.50
N ASN A 98 -9.19 21.61 -3.89
CA ASN A 98 -7.97 21.22 -4.60
C ASN A 98 -6.77 20.90 -3.68
N LEU A 99 -7.00 20.68 -2.38
CA LEU A 99 -6.00 20.41 -1.36
C LEU A 99 -5.03 21.56 -1.06
N ALA A 100 -5.31 22.78 -1.53
CA ALA A 100 -4.55 23.95 -1.11
C ALA A 100 -4.83 24.26 0.37
N ALA A 101 -3.77 24.62 1.12
CA ALA A 101 -3.86 25.00 2.53
C ALA A 101 -4.49 26.39 2.78
N THR A 102 -4.98 27.05 1.73
CA THR A 102 -5.65 28.35 1.78
C THR A 102 -6.90 28.32 0.92
N GLY A 103 -7.89 29.15 1.25
CA GLY A 103 -9.17 29.22 0.51
C GLY A 103 -10.15 28.09 0.82
N GLY A 104 -9.85 27.26 1.81
CA GLY A 104 -10.73 26.22 2.33
C GLY A 104 -11.58 26.66 3.53
N PHE A 105 -12.48 25.77 3.95
CA PHE A 105 -13.34 25.97 5.12
C PHE A 105 -13.30 24.81 6.12
N VAL A 106 -12.68 23.70 5.76
CA VAL A 106 -12.67 22.46 6.54
C VAL A 106 -11.25 22.09 6.91
N SER A 107 -11.01 21.75 8.18
CA SER A 107 -9.70 21.27 8.64
C SER A 107 -9.20 20.12 7.78
N GLY A 108 -7.90 20.12 7.43
CA GLY A 108 -7.32 19.07 6.59
C GLY A 108 -7.35 17.66 7.21
N THR A 109 -7.66 17.60 8.51
CA THR A 109 -7.85 16.37 9.28
C THR A 109 -9.31 16.17 9.71
N ALA A 110 -10.29 16.84 9.09
CA ALA A 110 -11.68 16.72 9.54
C ALA A 110 -12.23 15.31 9.29
N LEU A 111 -11.91 14.72 8.13
CA LEU A 111 -12.44 13.42 7.73
C LEU A 111 -11.95 12.27 8.62
N GLU A 112 -10.67 12.28 9.02
CA GLU A 112 -10.14 11.25 9.94
C GLU A 112 -10.77 11.34 11.35
N LYS A 113 -11.33 12.49 11.71
CA LYS A 113 -12.01 12.79 12.99
C LYS A 113 -13.52 12.82 12.87
N ALA A 114 -14.07 12.39 11.72
CA ALA A 114 -15.50 12.25 11.51
C ALA A 114 -16.10 11.22 12.48
N ASP A 115 -17.44 11.10 12.47
CA ASP A 115 -18.15 10.14 13.33
C ASP A 115 -17.69 8.70 13.10
N VAL A 116 -17.34 8.37 11.85
CA VAL A 116 -16.67 7.12 11.47
C VAL A 116 -15.24 7.46 11.03
N GLY A 117 -14.44 7.93 11.99
CA GLY A 117 -13.04 8.26 11.77
C GLY A 117 -12.21 7.07 11.30
N PHE A 118 -11.04 7.34 10.73
CA PHE A 118 -10.11 6.32 10.29
C PHE A 118 -8.66 6.77 10.46
N THR A 119 -7.75 5.81 10.59
CA THR A 119 -6.31 6.05 10.53
C THR A 119 -5.79 5.57 9.18
N PRO A 120 -5.14 6.44 8.38
CA PRO A 120 -4.43 6.02 7.17
C PRO A 120 -3.35 4.99 7.49
N THR A 121 -3.05 4.12 6.53
CA THR A 121 -1.98 3.13 6.69
C THR A 121 -0.62 3.80 6.89
N ASP A 122 0.15 3.29 7.84
CA ASP A 122 1.50 3.77 8.12
C ASP A 122 2.41 3.75 6.89
N GLY A 123 3.13 4.85 6.68
CA GLY A 123 4.03 5.04 5.54
C GLY A 123 3.33 5.18 4.19
N GLY A 124 2.00 5.16 4.16
CA GLY A 124 1.20 5.56 3.00
C GLY A 124 0.91 7.06 2.99
N ARG A 125 0.25 7.52 1.93
CA ARG A 125 -0.28 8.89 1.85
C ARG A 125 -1.68 8.86 1.28
N LEU A 126 -2.62 9.57 1.90
CA LEU A 126 -4.01 9.58 1.51
C LEU A 126 -4.48 11.02 1.28
N ALA A 127 -5.18 11.24 0.19
CA ALA A 127 -5.74 12.53 -0.17
C ALA A 127 -7.18 12.35 -0.67
N VAL A 128 -8.06 13.29 -0.35
CA VAL A 128 -9.42 13.37 -0.87
C VAL A 128 -9.62 14.73 -1.48
N VAL A 129 -9.83 14.75 -2.79
CA VAL A 129 -10.16 15.94 -3.58
C VAL A 129 -11.67 15.99 -3.71
N THR A 130 -12.25 17.18 -3.57
CA THR A 130 -13.67 17.41 -3.86
C THR A 130 -13.82 18.26 -5.12
N ASP A 131 -15.00 18.29 -5.71
CA ASP A 131 -15.36 19.37 -6.63
C ASP A 131 -15.52 20.69 -5.84
N SER A 132 -15.55 21.82 -6.56
CA SER A 132 -15.74 23.14 -5.95
C SER A 132 -17.09 23.31 -5.24
N GLY A 133 -18.08 22.48 -5.60
CA GLY A 133 -19.39 22.44 -4.96
C GLY A 133 -19.47 21.49 -3.77
N TYR A 134 -18.41 20.74 -3.44
CA TYR A 134 -18.39 19.74 -2.38
C TYR A 134 -19.48 18.66 -2.52
N SER A 135 -19.90 18.39 -3.76
CA SER A 135 -20.95 17.48 -4.17
C SER A 135 -20.45 16.14 -4.71
N ALA A 136 -19.14 16.02 -4.92
CA ALA A 136 -18.45 14.79 -5.31
C ALA A 136 -17.02 14.74 -4.77
N TRP A 137 -16.44 13.53 -4.73
CA TRP A 137 -15.07 13.33 -4.27
C TRP A 137 -14.30 12.30 -5.10
N ALA A 138 -12.98 12.45 -5.09
CA ALA A 138 -12.00 11.49 -5.59
C ALA A 138 -10.91 11.31 -4.53
N ALA A 139 -10.76 10.08 -4.05
CA ALA A 139 -9.78 9.72 -3.04
C ALA A 139 -8.60 9.00 -3.71
N VAL A 140 -7.39 9.37 -3.30
CA VAL A 140 -6.14 8.84 -3.82
C VAL A 140 -5.28 8.37 -2.66
N SER A 141 -4.86 7.11 -2.69
CA SER A 141 -4.03 6.48 -1.68
C SER A 141 -2.75 5.96 -2.31
N LYS A 142 -1.59 6.41 -1.80
CA LYS A 142 -0.27 5.93 -2.18
C LYS A 142 0.20 4.91 -1.15
N SER A 143 0.51 3.71 -1.61
CA SER A 143 1.12 2.68 -0.77
C SER A 143 2.59 3.00 -0.51
N SER A 144 3.17 2.39 0.52
CA SER A 144 4.61 2.51 0.81
C SER A 144 5.50 1.78 -0.20
N THR A 145 4.94 1.06 -1.18
CA THR A 145 5.67 0.56 -2.36
C THR A 145 5.77 1.61 -3.47
N GLY A 146 4.98 2.69 -3.39
CA GLY A 146 4.89 3.74 -4.38
C GLY A 146 3.71 3.60 -5.35
N ALA A 147 2.95 2.50 -5.28
CA ALA A 147 1.74 2.34 -6.08
C ALA A 147 0.66 3.33 -5.62
N ILE A 148 -0.08 3.91 -6.57
CA ILE A 148 -1.11 4.92 -6.30
C ILE A 148 -2.45 4.37 -6.76
N PHE A 149 -3.40 4.33 -5.84
CA PHE A 149 -4.75 3.84 -6.08
C PHE A 149 -5.74 4.99 -5.98
N ILE A 150 -6.81 4.91 -6.76
CA ILE A 150 -7.88 5.89 -6.80
C ILE A 150 -9.25 5.21 -6.64
N ARG A 151 -10.14 5.89 -5.94
CA ARG A 151 -11.58 5.62 -5.91
C ARG A 151 -12.35 6.94 -5.97
N THR A 152 -13.58 6.91 -6.48
CA THR A 152 -14.41 8.10 -6.61
C THR A 152 -15.80 7.89 -6.03
N SER A 153 -16.52 8.99 -5.78
CA SER A 153 -17.93 8.93 -5.35
C SER A 153 -18.85 8.27 -6.39
N THR A 154 -18.48 8.31 -7.67
CA THR A 154 -19.26 7.71 -8.78
C THR A 154 -18.97 6.24 -9.02
N SER A 155 -17.94 5.65 -8.40
CA SER A 155 -17.55 4.27 -8.64
C SER A 155 -16.99 3.59 -7.39
N SER A 156 -17.49 2.41 -7.09
CA SER A 156 -16.91 1.52 -6.08
C SER A 156 -15.63 0.81 -6.55
N LYS A 157 -15.27 0.91 -7.84
CA LYS A 157 -14.04 0.32 -8.35
C LYS A 157 -12.83 1.11 -7.89
N VAL A 158 -11.86 0.40 -7.31
CA VAL A 158 -10.52 0.92 -7.06
C VAL A 158 -9.64 0.64 -8.27
N GLY A 159 -9.05 1.68 -8.82
CA GLY A 159 -8.09 1.57 -9.92
C GLY A 159 -6.69 2.00 -9.50
N GLN A 160 -5.67 1.57 -10.22
CA GLN A 160 -4.31 2.06 -10.04
C GLN A 160 -4.03 3.18 -11.04
N LEU A 161 -3.60 4.35 -10.54
CA LEU A 161 -3.07 5.42 -11.37
C LEU A 161 -1.68 5.02 -11.88
N THR A 162 -1.40 5.35 -13.13
CA THR A 162 -0.08 5.17 -13.76
C THR A 162 0.47 6.52 -14.20
N GLY A 163 1.77 6.60 -14.46
CA GLY A 163 2.45 7.86 -14.79
C GLY A 163 3.25 8.41 -13.61
N ALA A 164 3.40 9.73 -13.55
CA ALA A 164 4.21 10.43 -12.56
C ALA A 164 3.46 11.62 -11.97
N ALA A 165 3.99 12.18 -10.87
CA ALA A 165 3.45 13.35 -10.20
C ALA A 165 3.11 14.48 -11.19
N GLY A 166 1.87 14.98 -11.11
CA GLY A 166 1.35 16.03 -12.00
C GLY A 166 0.91 15.54 -13.39
N ASN A 167 1.14 14.28 -13.75
CA ASN A 167 0.74 13.70 -15.03
C ASN A 167 0.32 12.23 -14.87
N TYR A 168 -0.52 11.94 -13.88
CA TYR A 168 -1.12 10.62 -13.74
C TYR A 168 -2.20 10.40 -14.79
N THR A 169 -2.36 9.15 -15.21
CA THR A 169 -3.41 8.68 -16.10
C THR A 169 -4.39 7.79 -15.34
N LEU A 170 -5.68 7.93 -15.65
CA LEU A 170 -6.74 7.11 -15.08
C LEU A 170 -6.74 5.70 -15.70
N PRO A 171 -6.90 4.66 -14.88
CA PRO A 171 -7.09 3.31 -15.40
C PRO A 171 -8.48 3.18 -16.06
N SER A 172 -8.58 2.26 -17.02
CA SER A 172 -9.85 1.91 -17.66
C SER A 172 -10.88 1.48 -16.62
N GLY A 173 -12.10 2.01 -16.71
CA GLY A 173 -13.22 1.64 -15.84
C GLY A 173 -13.29 2.39 -14.51
N VAL A 174 -12.37 3.31 -14.24
CA VAL A 174 -12.56 4.36 -13.21
C VAL A 174 -12.98 5.65 -13.90
N THR A 175 -14.13 6.17 -13.49
CA THR A 175 -14.68 7.43 -13.99
C THR A 175 -14.57 8.47 -12.88
N LEU A 176 -14.05 9.66 -13.23
CA LEU A 176 -14.10 10.82 -12.34
C LEU A 176 -15.51 11.40 -12.31
N PRO A 177 -15.98 11.87 -11.15
CA PRO A 177 -17.27 12.52 -11.05
C PRO A 177 -17.27 13.86 -11.79
N THR A 178 -18.46 14.31 -12.19
CA THR A 178 -18.65 15.64 -12.76
C THR A 178 -18.09 16.71 -11.80
N GLY A 179 -17.35 17.68 -12.34
CA GLY A 179 -16.70 18.72 -11.53
C GLY A 179 -15.27 18.40 -11.10
N ILE A 180 -14.82 17.14 -11.21
CA ILE A 180 -13.42 16.74 -11.00
C ILE A 180 -12.81 16.30 -12.33
N SER A 181 -11.85 17.06 -12.85
CA SER A 181 -11.10 16.69 -14.06
C SER A 181 -9.78 15.99 -13.71
N LEU A 182 -9.23 15.20 -14.63
CA LEU A 182 -7.92 14.57 -14.43
C LEU A 182 -6.80 15.61 -14.26
N THR A 183 -6.88 16.71 -15.00
CA THR A 183 -5.93 17.83 -14.83
C THR A 183 -6.05 18.45 -13.44
N GLY A 184 -7.28 18.68 -12.96
CA GLY A 184 -7.53 19.19 -11.61
C GLY A 184 -7.03 18.24 -10.51
N LEU A 185 -7.28 16.94 -10.67
CA LEU A 185 -6.76 15.91 -9.77
C LEU A 185 -5.23 15.93 -9.73
N ASN A 186 -4.57 15.94 -10.89
CA ASN A 186 -3.10 16.02 -10.98
C ASN A 186 -2.54 17.28 -10.32
N GLY A 187 -3.21 18.44 -10.51
CA GLY A 187 -2.84 19.69 -9.83
C GLY A 187 -2.99 19.60 -8.31
N ALA A 188 -4.07 18.99 -7.82
CA ALA A 188 -4.30 18.79 -6.40
C ALA A 188 -3.27 17.85 -5.77
N LEU A 189 -2.93 16.73 -6.41
CA LEU A 189 -1.90 15.80 -5.93
C LEU A 189 -0.50 16.43 -5.92
N THR A 190 -0.20 17.28 -6.91
CA THR A 190 1.04 18.08 -6.92
C THR A 190 1.07 19.04 -5.74
N THR A 191 -0.04 19.73 -5.47
CA THR A 191 -0.20 20.66 -4.33
C THR A 191 -0.06 19.93 -2.99
N ALA A 192 -0.61 18.72 -2.89
CA ALA A 192 -0.56 17.91 -1.68
C ALA A 192 0.85 17.43 -1.33
N THR A 193 1.77 17.41 -2.30
CA THR A 193 3.14 16.84 -2.22
C THR A 193 3.15 15.35 -1.87
N GLY A 194 4.24 14.64 -2.19
CA GLY A 194 4.44 13.25 -1.77
C GLY A 194 3.63 12.18 -2.51
N PHE A 195 2.82 12.57 -3.51
CA PHE A 195 2.12 11.66 -4.42
C PHE A 195 2.93 11.40 -5.68
#